data_AF-A0A1V1WW36-F1
#
_entry.id   AF-A0A1V1WW36-F1
#
_cell.length_a   1.000
_cell.length_b   1.000
_cell.length_c   1.000
_cell.angle_alpha   90.00
_cell.angle_beta   90.00
_cell.angle_gamma   90.00
#
_symmetry.space_group_name_H-M   'P 1'
#
loop_
_entity.id
_entity.type
_entity.pdbx_description
1 polymer ?
#
loop_
_entity_poly.entity_id
_entity_poly.type
_entity_poly.pdbx_seq_one_letter_code
_entity_poly.pdbx_strand_id
1 'polypeptide(L)'
;MRIIALVNQKGGCGKTTTAINLASCLANAGKKVLLIDLDPQGHVALGLGIGTEEMDKSIYEVLLGETPITNAIVSLSDNLDAVLSDVVLSAFEQSMAGTPGRENRLRQSLKIVANDYDYLIIDSPPSVGLLTFNGLMASNEVIIPVDPSYFSLHGLGKLLETIQIIEERAGHELSIKILATNIDLRTNFCKEVLATLIEHFSDKCFDSVIHTCTRIREATSHGKSVVEYDKHCNAFRDYQELTQEILGQEADMEAKVSRFELLSDIEKEEEQRTVTFTVEAPVDADVQIAGDFNQWKPEVLNFTDKPEDPTWQKIFTLSPGSYEYKYLVNGLWVVDPDNDKIADNPLGGTNSVIDV
;
A
#
# COMPACT_ATOMS: atom_id res chain seq x y z
N MET A 1 -2.67 -5.76 -4.03
CA MET A 1 -1.90 -6.76 -3.26
C MET A 1 -1.56 -6.19 -1.88
N ARG A 2 -2.03 -6.82 -0.81
CA ARG A 2 -1.68 -6.49 0.58
C ARG A 2 -0.67 -7.49 1.11
N ILE A 3 0.39 -7.03 1.77
CA ILE A 3 1.46 -7.89 2.30
C ILE A 3 1.50 -7.74 3.82
N ILE A 4 1.19 -8.84 4.51
CA ILE A 4 1.02 -8.89 5.96
C ILE A 4 2.08 -9.81 6.58
N ALA A 5 2.92 -9.28 7.46
CA ALA A 5 3.92 -10.06 8.20
C ALA A 5 3.45 -10.38 9.63
N LEU A 6 3.61 -11.64 10.04
CA LEU A 6 3.32 -12.12 11.38
C LEU A 6 4.61 -12.12 12.20
N VAL A 7 4.75 -11.17 13.14
CA VAL A 7 6.01 -10.94 13.85
C VAL A 7 5.81 -10.93 15.36
N ASN A 8 6.67 -11.66 16.06
CA ASN A 8 6.82 -11.63 17.52
C ASN A 8 8.09 -12.39 17.93
N GLN A 9 8.92 -11.77 18.77
CA GLN A 9 10.15 -12.37 19.33
C GLN A 9 9.87 -13.59 20.20
N LYS A 10 8.67 -13.69 20.78
CA LYS A 10 8.30 -14.81 21.61
C LYS A 10 7.91 -16.02 20.77
N GLY A 11 8.51 -17.18 21.07
CA GLY A 11 8.06 -18.46 20.54
C GLY A 11 6.70 -18.87 21.13
N GLY A 12 5.85 -19.54 20.35
CA GLY A 12 4.58 -20.10 20.84
C GLY A 12 3.42 -19.10 21.04
N CYS A 13 3.55 -17.85 20.60
CA CYS A 13 2.47 -16.84 20.63
C CYS A 13 1.43 -17.00 19.50
N GLY A 14 1.58 -18.00 18.63
CA GLY A 14 0.62 -18.30 17.56
C GLY A 14 0.89 -17.67 16.19
N LYS A 15 2.13 -17.24 15.88
CA LYS A 15 2.51 -16.72 14.54
C LYS A 15 2.17 -17.67 13.39
N THR A 16 2.84 -18.82 13.30
CA THR A 16 2.61 -19.83 12.27
C THR A 16 1.15 -20.29 12.24
N THR A 17 0.55 -20.48 13.42
CA THR A 17 -0.85 -20.87 13.54
C THR A 17 -1.79 -19.82 12.94
N THR A 18 -1.52 -18.54 13.20
CA THR A 18 -2.27 -17.42 12.63
C THR A 18 -2.01 -17.34 11.13
N ALA A 19 -0.76 -17.44 10.69
CA ALA A 19 -0.38 -17.37 9.28
C ALA A 19 -1.12 -18.43 8.44
N ILE A 20 -1.07 -19.71 8.87
CA ILE A 20 -1.76 -20.81 8.20
C ILE A 20 -3.27 -20.57 8.13
N ASN A 21 -3.91 -20.28 9.28
CA ASN A 21 -5.37 -20.24 9.33
C ASN A 21 -5.94 -18.95 8.73
N LEU A 22 -5.26 -17.82 8.87
CA LEU A 22 -5.63 -16.58 8.20
C LEU A 22 -5.52 -16.73 6.68
N ALA A 23 -4.41 -17.29 6.18
CA ALA A 23 -4.24 -17.53 4.75
C ALA A 23 -5.33 -18.47 4.21
N SER A 24 -5.63 -19.54 4.95
CA SER A 24 -6.70 -20.50 4.59
C SER A 24 -8.09 -19.86 4.60
N CYS A 25 -8.39 -18.99 5.57
CA CYS A 25 -9.67 -18.29 5.65
C CYS A 25 -9.82 -17.24 4.52
N LEU A 26 -8.77 -16.49 4.20
CA LEU A 26 -8.73 -15.57 3.07
C LEU A 26 -8.96 -16.30 1.73
N ALA A 27 -8.29 -17.44 1.54
CA ALA A 27 -8.47 -18.29 0.35
C ALA A 27 -9.90 -18.85 0.27
N ASN A 28 -10.45 -19.33 1.39
CA ASN A 28 -11.85 -19.78 1.47
C ASN A 28 -12.85 -18.62 1.27
N ALA A 29 -12.45 -17.36 1.46
CA ALA A 29 -13.22 -16.17 1.10
C ALA A 29 -13.05 -15.74 -0.37
N GLY A 30 -12.33 -16.53 -1.18
CA GLY A 30 -12.16 -16.32 -2.63
C GLY A 30 -11.00 -15.40 -3.02
N LYS A 31 -10.13 -15.02 -2.07
CA LYS A 31 -8.93 -14.22 -2.34
C LYS A 31 -7.77 -15.12 -2.75
N LYS A 32 -6.93 -14.67 -3.69
CA LYS A 32 -5.68 -15.36 -4.05
C LYS A 32 -4.61 -15.05 -3.01
N VAL A 33 -4.10 -16.07 -2.33
CA VAL A 33 -3.17 -15.92 -1.20
C VAL A 33 -1.88 -16.68 -1.46
N LEU A 34 -0.75 -16.02 -1.18
CA LEU A 34 0.57 -16.64 -1.09
C LEU A 34 1.07 -16.61 0.36
N LEU A 35 1.23 -17.79 0.96
CA LEU A 35 1.81 -17.96 2.30
C LEU A 35 3.32 -18.18 2.21
N ILE A 36 4.13 -17.38 2.91
CA ILE A 36 5.59 -17.45 2.86
C ILE A 36 6.11 -17.79 4.25
N ASP A 37 6.80 -18.92 4.38
CA ASP A 37 7.48 -19.32 5.61
C ASP A 37 8.92 -18.75 5.61
N LEU A 38 9.25 -17.91 6.59
CA LEU A 38 10.61 -17.41 6.83
C LEU A 38 11.23 -18.00 8.11
N ASP A 39 10.55 -18.91 8.81
CA ASP A 39 11.10 -19.54 10.00
C ASP A 39 11.92 -20.77 9.58
N PRO A 40 13.24 -20.84 9.88
CA PRO A 40 14.04 -22.03 9.57
C PRO A 40 13.53 -23.33 10.22
N GLN A 41 12.59 -23.27 11.17
CA GLN A 41 11.92 -24.45 11.70
C GLN A 41 10.94 -25.11 10.73
N GLY A 42 10.49 -24.41 9.67
CA GLY A 42 9.60 -24.99 8.64
C GLY A 42 8.24 -25.43 9.17
N HIS A 43 7.72 -24.73 10.19
CA HIS A 43 6.48 -25.15 10.85
C HIS A 43 5.24 -24.98 9.96
N VAL A 44 5.29 -24.19 8.90
CA VAL A 44 4.20 -24.11 7.92
C VAL A 44 4.05 -25.45 7.20
N ALA A 45 5.15 -25.98 6.65
CA ALA A 45 5.16 -27.26 5.95
C ALA A 45 4.64 -28.39 6.85
N LEU A 46 5.16 -28.46 8.09
CA LEU A 46 4.71 -29.44 9.08
C LEU A 46 3.22 -29.29 9.41
N GLY A 47 2.74 -28.06 9.61
CA GLY A 47 1.36 -27.80 10.00
C GLY A 47 0.34 -28.08 8.90
N LEU A 48 0.77 -28.07 7.64
CA LEU A 48 -0.04 -28.37 6.46
C LEU A 48 0.25 -29.77 5.87
N GLY A 49 1.05 -30.59 6.56
CA GLY A 49 1.32 -31.97 6.14
C GLY A 49 2.11 -32.10 4.84
N ILE A 50 2.88 -31.07 4.48
CA ILE A 50 3.66 -31.03 3.23
C ILE A 50 4.97 -31.77 3.43
N GLY A 51 5.25 -32.75 2.57
CA GLY A 51 6.47 -33.54 2.62
C GLY A 51 7.68 -32.80 2.03
N THR A 52 8.89 -33.13 2.50
CA THR A 52 10.14 -32.58 1.94
C THR A 52 10.37 -32.97 0.47
N GLU A 53 9.75 -34.05 0.00
CA GLU A 53 9.80 -34.48 -1.40
C GLU A 53 9.03 -33.53 -2.34
N GLU A 54 8.10 -32.73 -1.80
CA GLU A 54 7.34 -31.73 -2.55
C GLU A 54 8.08 -30.38 -2.65
N MET A 55 9.25 -30.27 -2.01
CA MET A 55 10.07 -29.06 -1.92
C MET A 55 11.34 -29.18 -2.76
N ASP A 56 11.26 -28.89 -4.06
CA ASP A 56 12.44 -28.82 -4.94
C ASP A 56 13.34 -27.61 -4.63
N LYS A 57 12.73 -26.50 -4.23
CA LYS A 57 13.36 -25.24 -3.84
C LYS A 57 12.62 -24.64 -2.65
N SER A 58 13.36 -24.03 -1.73
CA SER A 58 12.79 -23.32 -0.59
C SER A 58 12.99 -21.82 -0.74
N ILE A 59 12.44 -21.07 0.23
CA ILE A 59 12.68 -19.63 0.33
C ILE A 59 14.18 -19.30 0.44
N TYR A 60 15.02 -20.24 0.86
CA TYR A 60 16.46 -20.03 0.98
C TYR A 60 17.11 -19.69 -0.36
N GLU A 61 16.92 -20.52 -1.40
CA GLU A 61 17.51 -20.26 -2.73
C GLU A 61 16.94 -18.98 -3.35
N VAL A 62 15.67 -18.67 -3.07
CA VAL A 62 15.02 -17.42 -3.51
C VAL A 62 15.70 -16.21 -2.90
N LEU A 63 15.94 -16.20 -1.58
CA LEU A 63 16.59 -15.07 -0.90
C LEU A 63 18.07 -14.90 -1.27
N LEU A 64 18.76 -16.00 -1.63
CA LEU A 64 20.10 -15.94 -2.21
C LEU A 64 20.10 -15.37 -3.64
N GLY A 65 18.96 -15.39 -4.33
CA GLY A 65 18.83 -14.98 -5.74
C GLY A 65 19.26 -16.06 -6.73
N GLU A 66 19.31 -17.32 -6.30
CA GLU A 66 19.70 -18.46 -7.14
C GLU A 66 18.54 -18.95 -8.02
N THR A 67 17.30 -18.67 -7.61
CA THR A 67 16.09 -19.01 -8.36
C THR A 67 15.02 -17.92 -8.18
N PRO A 68 14.18 -17.64 -9.19
CA PRO A 68 13.01 -16.80 -9.00
C PRO A 68 12.02 -17.48 -8.02
N ILE A 69 11.25 -16.65 -7.30
CA ILE A 69 10.27 -17.13 -6.31
C ILE A 69 9.23 -18.07 -6.93
N THR A 70 8.87 -17.86 -8.20
CA THR A 70 7.90 -18.68 -8.94
C THR A 70 8.25 -20.16 -8.99
N ASN A 71 9.54 -20.52 -8.89
CA ASN A 71 10.00 -21.91 -8.90
C ASN A 71 9.93 -22.58 -7.53
N ALA A 72 9.71 -21.81 -6.46
CA ALA A 72 9.59 -22.30 -5.08
C ALA A 72 8.13 -22.28 -4.59
N ILE A 73 7.17 -21.95 -5.47
CA ILE A 73 5.75 -21.93 -5.14
C ILE A 73 5.20 -23.35 -5.23
N VAL A 74 4.53 -23.78 -4.16
CA VAL A 74 3.79 -25.03 -4.05
C VAL A 74 2.31 -24.71 -3.90
N SER A 75 1.46 -25.35 -4.70
CA SER A 75 0.01 -25.15 -4.61
C SER A 75 -0.60 -26.02 -3.52
N LEU A 76 -1.35 -25.41 -2.60
CA LEU A 76 -1.92 -26.09 -1.43
C LEU A 76 -3.38 -26.43 -1.64
N SER A 77 -4.16 -25.45 -2.13
CA SER A 77 -5.58 -25.59 -2.45
C SER A 77 -6.04 -24.47 -3.37
N ASP A 78 -7.33 -24.44 -3.71
CA ASP A 78 -7.89 -23.37 -4.54
C ASP A 78 -7.65 -21.99 -3.89
N ASN A 79 -6.95 -21.13 -4.63
CA ASN A 79 -6.56 -19.78 -4.21
C ASN A 79 -5.54 -19.71 -3.06
N LEU A 80 -4.91 -20.81 -2.66
CA LEU A 80 -3.85 -20.81 -1.65
C LEU A 80 -2.61 -21.53 -2.16
N ASP A 81 -1.54 -20.76 -2.30
CA ASP A 81 -0.21 -21.25 -2.62
C ASP A 81 0.76 -20.92 -1.47
N ALA A 82 1.91 -21.59 -1.42
CA ALA A 82 2.93 -21.33 -0.42
C ALA A 82 4.37 -21.36 -0.97
N VAL A 83 5.26 -20.62 -0.32
CA VAL A 83 6.71 -20.78 -0.42
C VAL A 83 7.23 -21.18 0.95
N LEU A 84 7.83 -22.36 1.02
CA LEU A 84 8.19 -23.01 2.28
C LEU A 84 9.66 -22.77 2.63
N SER A 85 9.99 -22.94 3.91
CA SER A 85 11.35 -22.89 4.43
C SER A 85 11.82 -24.26 4.89
N ASP A 86 13.13 -24.38 5.06
CA ASP A 86 13.78 -25.54 5.66
C ASP A 86 14.88 -25.08 6.62
N VAL A 87 15.52 -26.04 7.29
CA VAL A 87 16.58 -25.80 8.27
C VAL A 87 17.79 -25.05 7.70
N VAL A 88 18.06 -25.15 6.39
CA VAL A 88 19.18 -24.48 5.73
C VAL A 88 19.00 -22.96 5.74
N LEU A 89 17.75 -22.47 5.82
CA LEU A 89 17.45 -21.04 5.96
C LEU A 89 18.17 -20.38 7.15
N SER A 90 18.51 -21.14 8.20
CA SER A 90 19.31 -20.64 9.33
C SER A 90 20.70 -20.14 8.93
N ALA A 91 21.26 -20.63 7.82
CA ALA A 91 22.54 -20.19 7.29
C ALA A 91 22.44 -18.86 6.49
N PHE A 92 21.23 -18.35 6.22
CA PHE A 92 21.03 -17.18 5.37
C PHE A 92 21.80 -15.94 5.85
N GLU A 93 21.80 -15.67 7.16
CA GLU A 93 22.51 -14.51 7.72
C GLU A 93 24.01 -14.58 7.47
N GLN A 94 24.57 -15.79 7.58
CA GLN A 94 25.98 -16.05 7.34
C GLN A 94 26.31 -15.97 5.84
N SER A 95 25.50 -16.60 4.98
CA SER A 95 25.69 -16.57 3.52
C SER A 95 25.63 -15.14 2.96
N MET A 96 24.80 -14.28 3.55
CA MET A 96 24.61 -12.89 3.14
C MET A 96 25.52 -11.89 3.88
N ALA A 97 26.46 -12.36 4.69
CA ALA A 97 27.35 -11.49 5.43
C ALA A 97 28.16 -10.57 4.50
N GLY A 98 28.14 -9.26 4.76
CA GLY A 98 28.84 -8.27 3.94
C GLY A 98 28.20 -7.97 2.57
N THR A 99 27.10 -8.63 2.22
CA THR A 99 26.40 -8.36 0.96
C THR A 99 25.48 -7.14 1.10
N PRO A 100 25.62 -6.10 0.25
CA PRO A 100 24.72 -4.96 0.26
C PRO A 100 23.27 -5.35 -0.09
N GLY A 101 22.28 -4.71 0.53
CA GLY A 101 20.87 -4.93 0.21
C GLY A 101 20.32 -6.28 0.71
N ARG A 102 21.05 -6.98 1.59
CA ARG A 102 20.67 -8.31 2.12
C ARG A 102 19.32 -8.31 2.88
N GLU A 103 18.94 -7.15 3.36
CA GLU A 103 17.70 -6.89 4.08
C GLU A 103 16.47 -6.70 3.17
N ASN A 104 16.69 -6.56 1.85
CA ASN A 104 15.66 -6.30 0.85
C ASN A 104 15.41 -7.48 -0.10
N ARG A 105 16.02 -8.65 0.17
CA ARG A 105 15.99 -9.81 -0.73
C ARG A 105 14.58 -10.32 -1.00
N LEU A 106 13.76 -10.42 0.05
CA LEU A 106 12.37 -10.86 -0.11
C LEU A 106 11.58 -9.84 -0.93
N ARG A 107 11.62 -8.56 -0.55
CA ARG A 107 10.94 -7.47 -1.28
C ARG A 107 11.29 -7.44 -2.77
N GLN A 108 12.56 -7.67 -3.12
CA GLN A 108 13.01 -7.75 -4.51
C GLN A 108 12.40 -8.95 -5.25
N SER A 109 12.39 -10.12 -4.59
CA SER A 109 11.87 -11.37 -5.15
C SER A 109 10.36 -11.32 -5.41
N LEU A 110 9.61 -10.64 -4.53
CA LEU A 110 8.15 -10.52 -4.63
C LEU A 110 7.66 -9.67 -5.81
N LYS A 111 8.52 -8.84 -6.42
CA LYS A 111 8.13 -7.98 -7.55
C LYS A 111 7.55 -8.76 -8.73
N ILE A 112 8.03 -10.00 -8.94
CA ILE A 112 7.64 -10.84 -10.08
C ILE A 112 6.21 -11.36 -9.93
N VAL A 113 5.75 -11.58 -8.69
CA VAL A 113 4.43 -12.17 -8.36
C VAL A 113 3.42 -11.13 -7.86
N ALA A 114 3.76 -9.85 -7.97
CA ALA A 114 3.01 -8.76 -7.34
C ALA A 114 1.56 -8.61 -7.85
N ASN A 115 1.28 -9.11 -9.06
CA ASN A 115 -0.04 -9.02 -9.70
C ASN A 115 -0.82 -10.35 -9.67
N ASP A 116 -0.24 -11.41 -9.12
CA ASP A 116 -0.83 -12.75 -9.15
C ASP A 116 -1.70 -13.04 -7.93
N TYR A 117 -1.47 -12.31 -6.83
CA TYR A 117 -2.09 -12.53 -5.52
C TYR A 117 -2.73 -11.27 -4.96
N ASP A 118 -3.85 -11.45 -4.28
CA ASP A 118 -4.52 -10.40 -3.52
C ASP A 118 -3.79 -10.16 -2.18
N TYR A 119 -3.35 -11.25 -1.54
CA TYR A 119 -2.70 -11.24 -0.22
C TYR A 119 -1.41 -12.06 -0.20
N LEU A 120 -0.39 -11.52 0.44
CA LEU A 120 0.81 -12.26 0.85
C LEU A 120 0.85 -12.29 2.38
N ILE A 121 0.94 -13.48 2.95
CA ILE A 121 1.06 -13.70 4.40
C ILE A 121 2.47 -14.22 4.68
N ILE A 122 3.22 -13.53 5.53
CA ILE A 122 4.62 -13.89 5.85
C ILE A 122 4.69 -14.39 7.29
N ASP A 123 5.03 -15.67 7.51
CA ASP A 123 5.34 -16.20 8.84
C ASP A 123 6.81 -15.95 9.18
N SER A 124 7.07 -15.22 10.27
CA SER A 124 8.44 -14.84 10.66
C SER A 124 8.97 -15.68 11.83
N PRO A 125 10.29 -15.87 11.92
CA PRO A 125 10.90 -16.61 13.04
C PRO A 125 10.69 -15.89 14.39
N PRO A 126 10.86 -16.58 15.53
CA PRO A 126 10.77 -16.01 16.87
C PRO A 126 12.05 -15.23 17.25
N SER A 127 12.54 -14.37 16.37
CA SER A 127 13.73 -13.52 16.58
C SER A 127 13.58 -12.20 15.82
N VAL A 128 14.40 -11.20 16.15
CA VAL A 128 14.55 -9.99 15.30
C VAL A 128 15.92 -10.03 14.63
N GLY A 129 16.04 -10.95 13.68
CA GLY A 129 17.21 -11.10 12.82
C GLY A 129 16.97 -10.57 11.41
N LEU A 130 17.88 -10.92 10.50
CA LEU A 130 17.82 -10.53 9.09
C LEU A 130 16.59 -11.10 8.37
N LEU A 131 16.11 -12.29 8.77
CA LEU A 131 14.92 -12.91 8.19
C LEU A 131 13.65 -12.11 8.53
N THR A 132 13.46 -11.77 9.80
CA THR A 132 12.36 -10.91 10.25
C THR A 132 12.44 -9.55 9.57
N PHE A 133 13.63 -8.97 9.44
CA PHE A 133 13.81 -7.71 8.73
C PHE A 133 13.43 -7.81 7.24
N ASN A 134 13.76 -8.91 6.56
CA ASN A 134 13.30 -9.16 5.19
C ASN A 134 11.76 -9.22 5.09
N GLY A 135 11.10 -9.86 6.06
CA GLY A 135 9.64 -9.89 6.16
C GLY A 135 9.03 -8.50 6.37
N LEU A 136 9.61 -7.70 7.28
CA LEU A 136 9.18 -6.32 7.53
C LEU A 136 9.38 -5.42 6.31
N MET A 137 10.54 -5.46 5.65
CA MET A 137 10.82 -4.67 4.45
C MET A 137 9.95 -5.05 3.26
N ALA A 138 9.48 -6.30 3.21
CA ALA A 138 8.59 -6.79 2.18
C ALA A 138 7.12 -6.45 2.44
N SER A 139 6.73 -6.19 3.69
CA SER A 139 5.33 -6.01 4.11
C SER A 139 4.93 -4.55 4.22
N ASN A 140 3.63 -4.28 4.14
CA ASN A 140 3.05 -2.97 4.45
C ASN A 140 2.29 -3.00 5.78
N GLU A 141 1.94 -4.20 6.23
CA GLU A 141 1.16 -4.44 7.44
C GLU A 141 1.87 -5.48 8.29
N VAL A 142 1.82 -5.29 9.60
CA VAL A 142 2.38 -6.21 10.58
C VAL A 142 1.30 -6.60 11.56
N ILE A 143 1.05 -7.90 11.68
CA ILE A 143 0.24 -8.46 12.74
C ILE A 143 1.18 -9.00 13.80
N ILE A 144 0.98 -8.58 15.06
CA ILE A 144 1.71 -9.06 16.23
C ILE A 144 0.78 -9.94 17.06
N PRO A 145 0.87 -11.29 16.97
CA PRO A 145 0.13 -12.19 17.83
C PRO A 145 0.65 -12.13 19.26
N VAL A 146 -0.23 -11.95 20.24
CA VAL A 146 0.12 -11.81 21.66
C VAL A 146 -0.70 -12.80 22.48
N ASP A 147 -0.02 -13.76 23.12
CA ASP A 147 -0.65 -14.70 24.04
C ASP A 147 -0.76 -14.11 25.45
N PRO A 148 -1.75 -14.52 26.27
CA PRO A 148 -1.92 -14.02 27.63
C PRO A 148 -0.86 -14.64 28.55
N SER A 149 0.31 -14.04 28.59
CA SER A 149 1.39 -14.41 29.51
C SER A 149 1.96 -13.17 30.20
N TYR A 150 2.51 -13.37 31.40
CA TYR A 150 3.07 -12.28 32.19
C TYR A 150 4.13 -11.45 31.44
N PHE A 151 4.94 -12.09 30.59
CA PHE A 151 5.99 -11.42 29.84
C PHE A 151 5.54 -10.86 28.48
N SER A 152 4.30 -11.12 28.05
CA SER A 152 3.84 -10.79 26.70
C SER A 152 3.74 -9.28 26.47
N LEU A 153 3.20 -8.52 27.44
CA LEU A 153 3.06 -7.06 27.32
C LEU A 153 4.41 -6.36 27.31
N HIS A 154 5.36 -6.82 28.14
CA HIS A 154 6.72 -6.28 28.15
C HIS A 154 7.46 -6.58 26.84
N GLY A 155 7.30 -7.79 26.31
CA GLY A 155 7.86 -8.17 25.02
C GLY A 155 7.27 -7.36 23.86
N LEU A 156 5.98 -7.06 23.91
CA LEU A 156 5.28 -6.25 22.92
C LEU A 156 5.84 -4.83 22.84
N GLY A 157 6.01 -4.14 23.97
CA GLY A 157 6.57 -2.78 23.98
C GLY A 157 7.96 -2.70 23.32
N LYS A 158 8.86 -3.62 23.67
CA LYS A 158 10.19 -3.70 23.04
C LYS A 158 10.15 -4.01 21.55
N LEU A 159 9.20 -4.86 21.13
CA LEU A 159 9.03 -5.17 19.72
C LEU A 159 8.57 -3.94 18.94
N LEU A 160 7.61 -3.19 19.47
CA LEU A 160 7.14 -1.93 18.86
C LEU A 160 8.27 -0.91 18.75
N GLU A 161 9.07 -0.71 19.81
CA GLU A 161 10.27 0.14 19.75
C GLU A 161 11.24 -0.32 18.67
N THR A 162 11.43 -1.64 18.54
CA THR A 162 12.35 -2.21 17.54
C THR A 162 11.83 -1.97 16.12
N ILE A 163 10.53 -2.18 15.88
CA ILE A 163 9.91 -1.92 14.58
C ILE A 163 10.04 -0.44 14.23
N GLN A 164 9.75 0.47 15.17
CA GLN A 164 9.88 1.91 14.93
C GLN A 164 11.30 2.32 14.51
N ILE A 165 12.34 1.79 15.17
CA ILE A 165 13.74 2.03 14.78
C ILE A 165 14.03 1.51 13.35
N ILE A 166 13.41 0.39 12.96
CA ILE A 166 13.54 -0.17 11.62
C ILE A 166 12.86 0.73 10.59
N GLU A 167 11.63 1.18 10.86
CA GLU A 167 10.88 2.09 9.98
C GLU A 167 11.67 3.38 9.71
N GLU A 168 12.19 4.02 10.78
CA GLU A 168 12.96 5.25 10.70
C GLU A 168 14.23 5.10 9.86
N ARG A 169 14.93 3.97 10.00
CA ARG A 169 16.18 3.69 9.26
C ARG A 169 15.94 3.30 7.82
N ALA A 170 14.86 2.57 7.56
CA ALA A 170 14.51 2.06 6.25
C ALA A 170 13.73 3.07 5.40
N GLY A 171 13.13 4.09 6.02
CA GLY A 171 12.19 4.99 5.36
C GLY A 171 10.95 4.23 4.87
N HIS A 172 10.48 3.27 5.67
CA HIS A 172 9.40 2.34 5.30
C HIS A 172 8.40 2.25 6.44
N GLU A 173 7.21 2.82 6.25
CA GLU A 173 6.14 2.83 7.25
C GLU A 173 5.33 1.53 7.20
N LEU A 174 5.00 1.00 8.38
CA LEU A 174 4.28 -0.24 8.59
C LEU A 174 3.00 0.03 9.39
N SER A 175 1.88 -0.47 8.88
CA SER A 175 0.64 -0.48 9.66
C SER A 175 0.67 -1.65 10.65
N ILE A 176 0.79 -1.33 11.94
CA ILE A 176 0.90 -2.35 12.99
C ILE A 176 -0.46 -2.62 13.61
N LYS A 177 -0.83 -3.91 13.66
CA LYS A 177 -1.98 -4.41 14.40
C LYS A 177 -1.61 -5.53 15.38
N ILE A 178 -2.29 -5.59 16.51
CA ILE A 178 -2.07 -6.53 17.60
C ILE A 178 -3.25 -7.50 17.65
N LEU A 179 -2.95 -8.80 17.60
CA LEU A 179 -3.93 -9.87 17.68
C LEU A 179 -3.78 -10.61 19.00
N ALA A 180 -4.80 -10.58 19.85
CA ALA A 180 -4.82 -11.39 21.06
C ALA A 180 -5.08 -12.87 20.71
N THR A 181 -4.16 -13.76 21.10
CA THR A 181 -4.23 -15.19 20.75
C THR A 181 -4.24 -16.09 21.98
N ASN A 182 -4.74 -17.32 21.83
CA ASN A 182 -4.80 -18.32 22.89
C ASN A 182 -5.51 -17.81 24.16
N ILE A 183 -6.61 -17.08 23.96
CA ILE A 183 -7.40 -16.47 25.04
C ILE A 183 -8.34 -17.51 25.66
N ASP A 184 -8.24 -17.72 26.97
CA ASP A 184 -9.19 -18.50 27.75
C ASP A 184 -9.99 -17.60 28.71
N LEU A 185 -11.19 -17.19 28.24
CA LEU A 185 -12.12 -16.33 28.98
C LEU A 185 -12.70 -16.99 30.25
N ARG A 186 -12.38 -18.23 30.57
CA ARG A 186 -12.73 -18.83 31.86
C ARG A 186 -11.78 -18.39 32.98
N THR A 187 -10.59 -17.89 32.62
CA THR A 187 -9.58 -17.46 33.58
C THR A 187 -9.63 -15.94 33.76
N ASN A 188 -9.58 -15.48 35.02
CA ASN A 188 -9.50 -14.03 35.29
C ASN A 188 -8.20 -13.43 34.76
N PHE A 189 -7.10 -14.18 34.84
CA PHE A 189 -5.81 -13.74 34.31
C PHE A 189 -5.86 -13.38 32.82
N CYS A 190 -6.47 -14.21 31.95
CA CYS A 190 -6.59 -13.86 30.53
C CYS A 190 -7.45 -12.62 30.32
N LYS A 191 -8.53 -12.45 31.10
CA LYS A 191 -9.38 -11.24 31.02
C LYS A 191 -8.62 -9.98 31.41
N GLU A 192 -7.84 -10.04 32.50
CA GLU A 192 -7.03 -8.92 32.98
C GLU A 192 -5.95 -8.54 31.96
N VAL A 193 -5.25 -9.53 31.38
CA VAL A 193 -4.24 -9.27 30.35
C VAL A 193 -4.87 -8.70 29.09
N LEU A 194 -6.02 -9.23 28.64
CA LEU A 194 -6.74 -8.70 27.48
C LEU A 194 -7.23 -7.27 27.72
N ALA A 195 -7.80 -6.98 28.89
CA ALA A 195 -8.23 -5.63 29.25
C ALA A 195 -7.05 -4.64 29.25
N THR A 196 -5.91 -5.06 29.82
CA THR A 196 -4.69 -4.25 29.84
C THR A 196 -4.16 -3.99 28.42
N LEU A 197 -4.25 -4.98 27.53
CA LEU A 197 -3.83 -4.86 26.14
C LEU A 197 -4.70 -3.86 25.38
N ILE A 198 -6.03 -3.95 25.55
CA ILE A 198 -6.99 -3.02 24.94
C ILE A 198 -6.80 -1.61 25.52
N GLU A 199 -6.62 -1.46 26.83
CA GLU A 199 -6.45 -0.16 27.49
C GLU A 199 -5.22 0.60 26.96
N HIS A 200 -4.09 -0.10 26.76
CA HIS A 200 -2.84 0.54 26.33
C HIS A 200 -2.68 0.64 24.81
N PHE A 201 -3.33 -0.23 24.02
CA PHE A 201 -3.08 -0.37 22.59
C PHE A 201 -4.36 -0.39 21.73
N SER A 202 -5.48 0.15 22.24
CA SER A 202 -6.80 0.10 21.58
C SER A 202 -6.79 0.44 20.08
N ASP A 203 -6.05 1.46 19.66
CA ASP A 203 -5.93 1.90 18.27
C ASP A 203 -5.28 0.84 17.34
N LYS A 204 -4.39 0.04 17.92
CA LYS A 204 -3.62 -1.00 17.23
C LYS A 204 -4.21 -2.39 17.42
N CYS A 205 -5.19 -2.60 18.29
CA CYS A 205 -5.77 -3.92 18.46
C CYS A 205 -6.72 -4.26 17.30
N PHE A 206 -6.82 -5.56 16.99
CA PHE A 206 -8.00 -6.10 16.34
C PHE A 206 -9.14 -6.21 17.36
N ASP A 207 -10.36 -6.03 16.90
CA ASP A 207 -11.56 -6.35 17.69
C ASP A 207 -11.70 -7.88 17.85
N SER A 208 -11.27 -8.62 16.83
CA SER A 208 -11.23 -10.08 16.81
C SER A 208 -10.17 -10.63 17.77
N VAL A 209 -10.51 -11.72 18.47
CA VAL A 209 -9.60 -12.45 19.37
C VAL A 209 -9.59 -13.94 19.03
N ILE A 210 -8.42 -14.58 19.14
CA ILE A 210 -8.32 -16.03 18.90
C ILE A 210 -8.37 -16.77 20.24
N HIS A 211 -9.44 -17.54 20.45
CA HIS A 211 -9.64 -18.32 21.67
C HIS A 211 -8.80 -19.60 21.68
N THR A 212 -8.50 -20.08 22.88
CA THR A 212 -7.89 -21.39 23.06
C THR A 212 -8.81 -22.48 22.51
N CYS A 213 -8.34 -23.23 21.52
CA CYS A 213 -9.10 -24.30 20.89
C CYS A 213 -8.24 -25.55 20.63
N THR A 214 -8.66 -26.72 21.12
CA THR A 214 -7.92 -27.98 20.90
C THR A 214 -7.93 -28.42 19.44
N ARG A 215 -8.98 -28.04 18.68
CA ARG A 215 -9.13 -28.35 17.25
C ARG A 215 -8.00 -27.80 16.39
N ILE A 216 -7.37 -26.68 16.80
CA ILE A 216 -6.18 -26.16 16.13
C ILE A 216 -5.05 -27.21 16.16
N ARG A 217 -4.76 -27.78 17.34
CA ARG A 217 -3.67 -28.75 17.50
C ARG A 217 -3.98 -30.06 16.78
N GLU A 218 -5.24 -30.50 16.81
CA GLU A 218 -5.69 -31.67 16.07
C GLU A 218 -5.54 -31.46 14.56
N ALA A 219 -5.99 -30.31 14.03
CA ALA A 219 -5.85 -29.96 12.62
C ALA A 219 -4.38 -30.00 12.17
N THR A 220 -3.47 -29.37 12.94
CA THR A 220 -2.02 -29.43 12.69
C THR A 220 -1.49 -30.87 12.71
N SER A 221 -1.94 -31.72 13.65
CA SER A 221 -1.51 -33.12 13.71
C SER A 221 -1.99 -33.97 12.52
N HIS A 222 -3.02 -33.50 11.82
CA HIS A 222 -3.55 -34.08 10.59
C HIS A 222 -3.01 -33.39 9.32
N GLY A 223 -2.09 -32.44 9.45
CA GLY A 223 -1.55 -31.67 8.34
C GLY A 223 -2.61 -30.83 7.64
N LYS A 224 -3.49 -30.18 8.39
CA LYS A 224 -4.63 -29.41 7.86
C LYS A 224 -4.77 -28.07 8.56
N SER A 225 -5.28 -27.09 7.84
CA SER A 225 -5.83 -25.89 8.47
C SER A 225 -7.12 -26.20 9.21
N VAL A 226 -7.55 -25.32 10.11
CA VAL A 226 -8.85 -25.47 10.80
C VAL A 226 -10.01 -25.37 9.82
N VAL A 227 -9.86 -24.60 8.73
CA VAL A 227 -10.84 -24.48 7.65
C VAL A 227 -11.10 -25.84 7.00
N GLU A 228 -10.06 -26.63 6.78
CA GLU A 228 -10.16 -27.95 6.16
C GLU A 228 -10.56 -29.04 7.17
N TYR A 229 -10.18 -28.88 8.44
CA TYR A 229 -10.38 -29.88 9.47
C TYR A 229 -11.77 -29.82 10.11
N ASP A 230 -12.22 -28.64 10.58
CA ASP A 230 -13.49 -28.48 11.30
C ASP A 230 -14.03 -27.04 11.20
N LYS A 231 -14.88 -26.78 10.18
CA LYS A 231 -15.55 -25.48 9.96
C LYS A 231 -16.59 -25.13 11.03
N HIS A 232 -16.88 -26.01 11.99
CA HIS A 232 -17.85 -25.75 13.05
C HIS A 232 -17.19 -25.39 14.39
N CYS A 233 -15.88 -25.47 14.48
CA CYS A 233 -15.18 -25.17 15.73
C CYS A 233 -15.02 -23.66 15.99
N ASN A 234 -14.73 -23.31 17.24
CA ASN A 234 -14.55 -21.90 17.64
C ASN A 234 -13.37 -21.25 16.91
N ALA A 235 -12.26 -21.97 16.72
CA ALA A 235 -11.10 -21.41 16.03
C ALA A 235 -11.41 -21.02 14.58
N PHE A 236 -12.24 -21.79 13.87
CA PHE A 236 -12.69 -21.39 12.52
C PHE A 236 -13.45 -20.07 12.56
N ARG A 237 -14.38 -19.92 13.52
CA ARG A 237 -15.16 -18.69 13.70
C ARG A 237 -14.26 -17.50 14.05
N ASP A 238 -13.34 -17.66 14.99
CA ASP A 238 -12.41 -16.61 15.40
C ASP A 238 -11.54 -16.13 14.21
N TYR A 239 -10.99 -17.05 13.41
CA TYR A 239 -10.21 -16.67 12.22
C TYR A 239 -11.08 -16.13 11.08
N GLN A 240 -12.34 -16.56 10.99
CA GLN A 240 -13.29 -16.00 10.04
C GLN A 240 -13.64 -14.55 10.39
N GLU A 241 -13.86 -14.25 11.67
CA GLU A 241 -14.09 -12.88 12.18
C GLU A 241 -12.87 -11.99 11.89
N LEU A 242 -11.66 -12.46 12.23
CA LEU A 242 -10.41 -11.75 11.88
C LEU A 242 -10.29 -11.48 10.38
N THR A 243 -10.65 -12.47 9.55
CA THR A 243 -10.63 -12.32 8.09
C THR A 243 -11.62 -11.26 7.63
N GLN A 244 -12.84 -11.24 8.17
CA GLN A 244 -13.83 -10.21 7.84
C GLN A 244 -13.38 -8.81 8.28
N GLU A 245 -12.74 -8.70 9.44
CA GLU A 245 -12.18 -7.43 9.92
C GLU A 245 -11.09 -6.90 8.97
N ILE A 246 -10.18 -7.78 8.51
CA ILE A 246 -9.14 -7.42 7.53
C ILE A 246 -9.76 -7.02 6.18
N LEU A 247 -10.76 -7.75 5.69
CA LEU A 247 -11.45 -7.44 4.44
C LEU A 247 -12.27 -6.13 4.54
N GLY A 248 -12.89 -5.86 5.69
CA GLY A 248 -13.63 -4.63 5.93
C GLY A 248 -12.74 -3.38 5.87
N GLN A 249 -11.52 -3.46 6.40
CA GLN A 249 -10.53 -2.38 6.30
C GLN A 249 -10.11 -2.07 4.85
N GLU A 250 -10.12 -3.08 3.96
CA GLU A 250 -9.86 -2.88 2.52
C GLU A 250 -10.98 -2.05 1.88
N ALA A 251 -12.24 -2.44 2.12
CA ALA A 251 -13.40 -1.74 1.57
C ALA A 251 -13.49 -0.28 2.05
N ASP A 252 -13.19 -0.01 3.32
CA ASP A 252 -13.15 1.36 3.86
C ASP A 252 -12.04 2.20 3.22
N MET A 253 -10.90 1.59 2.91
CA MET A 253 -9.79 2.27 2.24
C MET A 253 -10.14 2.59 0.79
N GLU A 254 -10.65 1.63 0.03
CA GLU A 254 -11.11 1.82 -1.35
C GLU A 254 -12.20 2.90 -1.45
N ALA A 255 -13.16 2.89 -0.52
CA ALA A 255 -14.21 3.90 -0.47
C ALA A 255 -13.67 5.32 -0.19
N LYS A 256 -12.65 5.45 0.67
CA LYS A 256 -11.98 6.74 0.94
C LYS A 256 -11.20 7.25 -0.27
N VAL A 257 -10.45 6.37 -0.96
CA VAL A 257 -9.70 6.74 -2.16
C VAL A 257 -10.64 7.21 -3.27
N SER A 258 -11.69 6.43 -3.56
CA SER A 258 -12.68 6.79 -4.58
C SER A 258 -13.36 8.14 -4.28
N ARG A 259 -13.72 8.40 -3.02
CA ARG A 259 -14.30 9.69 -2.61
C ARG A 259 -13.32 10.85 -2.78
N PHE A 260 -12.02 10.64 -2.53
CA PHE A 260 -10.99 11.66 -2.69
C PHE A 260 -10.73 11.98 -4.17
N GLU A 261 -10.68 10.97 -5.03
CA GLU A 261 -10.55 11.14 -6.49
C GLU A 261 -11.74 11.95 -7.05
N LEU A 262 -12.97 11.58 -6.67
CA LEU A 262 -14.20 12.31 -7.03
C LEU A 262 -14.17 13.78 -6.62
N LEU A 263 -13.66 14.09 -5.42
CA LEU A 263 -13.56 15.49 -4.96
C LEU A 263 -12.48 16.27 -5.74
N SER A 264 -11.36 15.62 -6.08
CA SER A 264 -10.27 16.25 -6.83
C SER A 264 -10.63 16.58 -8.27
N ASP A 265 -11.56 15.84 -8.87
CA ASP A 265 -12.08 16.13 -10.21
C ASP A 265 -13.10 17.28 -10.20
N ILE A 266 -13.89 17.41 -9.12
CA ILE A 266 -14.83 18.51 -8.92
C ILE A 266 -14.09 19.85 -8.73
N GLU A 267 -13.00 19.86 -7.94
CA GLU A 267 -12.20 21.07 -7.71
C GLU A 267 -11.50 21.60 -8.98
N LYS A 268 -11.20 20.74 -9.96
CA LYS A 268 -10.56 21.16 -11.23
C LYS A 268 -11.52 21.81 -12.22
N GLU A 269 -12.82 21.50 -12.17
CA GLU A 269 -13.81 22.07 -13.09
C GLU A 269 -14.30 23.47 -12.66
N GLU A 270 -14.21 23.84 -11.37
CA GLU A 270 -14.77 25.10 -10.86
C GLU A 270 -13.88 26.35 -10.99
N GLU A 271 -12.59 26.23 -11.34
CA GLU A 271 -11.68 27.39 -11.38
C GLU A 271 -11.43 28.00 -12.76
N GLN A 272 -11.76 27.30 -13.86
CA GLN A 272 -11.47 27.83 -15.21
C GLN A 272 -12.53 28.83 -15.68
N ARG A 273 -12.11 30.05 -16.01
CA ARG A 273 -12.96 31.11 -16.56
C ARG A 273 -12.71 31.27 -18.06
N THR A 274 -13.80 31.48 -18.80
CA THR A 274 -13.73 31.79 -20.23
C THR A 274 -13.48 33.29 -20.41
N VAL A 275 -12.36 33.64 -21.04
CA VAL A 275 -11.92 35.02 -21.28
C VAL A 275 -11.92 35.28 -22.78
N THR A 276 -12.57 36.36 -23.20
CA THR A 276 -12.58 36.79 -24.61
C THR A 276 -11.64 37.97 -24.76
N PHE A 277 -10.62 37.82 -25.60
CA PHE A 277 -9.73 38.90 -26.00
C PHE A 277 -10.28 39.54 -27.27
N THR A 278 -10.31 40.87 -27.31
CA THR A 278 -10.89 41.66 -28.39
C THR A 278 -9.98 42.83 -28.77
N VAL A 279 -9.85 43.13 -30.05
CA VAL A 279 -9.13 44.31 -30.54
C VAL A 279 -9.73 44.86 -31.83
N GLU A 280 -9.76 46.19 -31.95
CA GLU A 280 -10.14 46.89 -33.17
C GLU A 280 -8.94 46.97 -34.14
N ALA A 281 -9.14 46.54 -35.39
CA ALA A 281 -8.16 46.67 -36.47
C ALA A 281 -8.87 46.63 -37.85
N PRO A 282 -8.23 47.13 -38.93
CA PRO A 282 -8.81 47.06 -40.28
C PRO A 282 -9.25 45.63 -40.67
N VAL A 283 -10.31 45.53 -41.47
CA VAL A 283 -10.92 44.25 -41.87
C VAL A 283 -9.95 43.34 -42.64
N ASP A 284 -9.01 43.94 -43.37
CA ASP A 284 -7.99 43.25 -44.15
C ASP A 284 -6.68 43.01 -43.38
N ALA A 285 -6.62 43.35 -42.09
CA ALA A 285 -5.44 43.13 -41.26
C ALA A 285 -5.26 41.65 -40.89
N ASP A 286 -4.00 41.22 -40.74
CA ASP A 286 -3.66 39.97 -40.07
C ASP A 286 -3.49 40.23 -38.57
N VAL A 287 -4.40 39.69 -37.76
CA VAL A 287 -4.45 39.93 -36.31
C VAL A 287 -4.26 38.64 -35.54
N GLN A 288 -3.25 38.61 -34.68
CA GLN A 288 -2.91 37.48 -33.82
C GLN A 288 -2.72 37.93 -32.37
N ILE A 289 -2.85 37.00 -31.42
CA ILE A 289 -2.54 37.22 -29.99
C ILE A 289 -1.51 36.22 -29.50
N ALA A 290 -0.60 36.71 -28.66
CA ALA A 290 0.37 35.89 -27.96
C ALA A 290 0.47 36.36 -26.50
N GLY A 291 0.57 35.42 -25.58
CA GLY A 291 0.71 35.69 -24.15
C GLY A 291 1.06 34.45 -23.36
N ASP A 292 1.06 34.56 -22.04
CA ASP A 292 1.46 33.47 -21.15
C ASP A 292 0.61 32.20 -21.36
N PHE A 293 -0.69 32.38 -21.60
CA PHE A 293 -1.65 31.29 -21.82
C PHE A 293 -1.42 30.45 -23.09
N ASN A 294 -0.65 30.95 -24.06
CA ASN A 294 -0.25 30.19 -25.23
C ASN A 294 1.27 30.18 -25.45
N GLN A 295 2.04 30.38 -24.36
CA GLN A 295 3.50 30.37 -24.38
C GLN A 295 4.10 31.34 -25.41
N TRP A 296 3.46 32.49 -25.59
CA TRP A 296 3.86 33.53 -26.54
C TRP A 296 3.94 33.05 -28.00
N LYS A 297 3.18 32.02 -28.37
CA LYS A 297 3.02 31.57 -29.77
C LYS A 297 1.84 32.29 -30.41
N PRO A 298 2.03 33.15 -31.43
CA PRO A 298 0.93 33.91 -32.03
C PRO A 298 -0.17 33.01 -32.58
N GLU A 299 -1.41 33.33 -32.21
CA GLU A 299 -2.60 32.65 -32.69
C GLU A 299 -3.58 33.64 -33.32
N VAL A 300 -4.10 33.30 -34.50
CA VAL A 300 -5.00 34.16 -35.29
C VAL A 300 -6.33 34.41 -34.55
N LEU A 301 -6.78 35.67 -34.55
CA LEU A 301 -8.10 36.07 -34.07
C LEU A 301 -9.14 35.94 -35.19
N ASN A 302 -10.40 35.75 -34.81
CA ASN A 302 -11.50 35.70 -35.76
C ASN A 302 -12.14 37.08 -35.89
N PHE A 303 -12.25 37.59 -37.11
CA PHE A 303 -12.97 38.83 -37.40
C PHE A 303 -14.48 38.63 -37.27
N THR A 304 -15.15 39.56 -36.58
CA THR A 304 -16.61 39.57 -36.45
C THR A 304 -17.19 40.86 -37.04
N ASP A 305 -17.96 40.72 -38.13
CA ASP A 305 -18.58 41.83 -38.85
C ASP A 305 -19.91 42.25 -38.18
N LYS A 306 -19.84 42.90 -37.02
CA LYS A 306 -21.01 43.47 -36.34
C LYS A 306 -21.23 44.92 -36.84
N PRO A 307 -22.46 45.31 -37.21
CA PRO A 307 -22.74 46.61 -37.85
C PRO A 307 -22.33 47.86 -37.07
N GLU A 308 -22.17 47.75 -35.75
CA GLU A 308 -21.88 48.89 -34.87
C GLU A 308 -20.43 48.91 -34.35
N ASP A 309 -19.66 47.82 -34.51
CA ASP A 309 -18.28 47.71 -34.00
C ASP A 309 -17.51 46.50 -34.59
N PRO A 310 -16.72 46.67 -35.66
CA PRO A 310 -15.95 45.60 -36.29
C PRO A 310 -14.71 45.22 -35.45
N THR A 311 -14.75 44.05 -34.80
CA THR A 311 -13.70 43.61 -33.85
C THR A 311 -13.13 42.23 -34.18
N TRP A 312 -11.85 42.07 -33.87
CA TRP A 312 -11.15 40.78 -33.88
C TRP A 312 -11.25 40.15 -32.50
N GLN A 313 -11.62 38.88 -32.41
CA GLN A 313 -11.76 38.22 -31.11
C GLN A 313 -11.26 36.79 -31.05
N LYS A 314 -10.84 36.36 -29.87
CA LYS A 314 -10.55 34.96 -29.55
C LYS A 314 -10.83 34.63 -28.09
N ILE A 315 -11.36 33.44 -27.86
CA ILE A 315 -11.75 32.95 -26.55
C ILE A 315 -10.69 31.97 -26.04
N PHE A 316 -10.24 32.17 -24.80
CA PHE A 316 -9.40 31.24 -24.07
C PHE A 316 -10.07 30.83 -22.76
N THR A 317 -9.81 29.59 -22.33
CA THR A 317 -10.22 29.09 -21.02
C THR A 317 -9.01 29.15 -20.10
N LEU A 318 -9.05 30.04 -19.11
CA LEU A 318 -7.91 30.38 -18.25
C LEU A 318 -8.23 30.08 -16.78
N SER A 319 -7.27 29.53 -16.05
CA SER A 319 -7.34 29.41 -14.58
C SER A 319 -7.15 30.78 -13.92
N PRO A 320 -7.57 30.99 -12.66
CA PRO A 320 -7.46 32.28 -11.99
C PRO A 320 -5.99 32.68 -11.86
N GLY A 321 -5.66 33.92 -12.23
CA GLY A 321 -4.27 34.35 -12.31
C GLY A 321 -4.07 35.59 -13.17
N SER A 322 -2.85 36.12 -13.13
CA SER A 322 -2.45 37.28 -13.94
C SER A 322 -1.66 36.79 -15.15
N TYR A 323 -2.03 37.24 -16.34
CA TYR A 323 -1.42 36.81 -17.60
C TYR A 323 -1.01 38.03 -18.42
N GLU A 324 0.23 38.03 -18.91
CA GLU A 324 0.74 39.01 -19.87
C GLU A 324 0.43 38.60 -21.31
N TYR A 325 0.09 39.57 -22.16
CA TYR A 325 -0.20 39.34 -23.58
C TYR A 325 0.04 40.59 -24.45
N LYS A 326 0.07 40.36 -25.77
CA LYS A 326 0.07 41.38 -26.83
C LYS A 326 -0.64 40.90 -28.09
N TYR A 327 -1.09 41.87 -28.88
CA TYR A 327 -1.51 41.62 -30.25
C TYR A 327 -0.35 41.77 -31.23
N LEU A 328 -0.45 41.05 -32.34
CA LEU A 328 0.36 41.22 -33.53
C LEU A 328 -0.57 41.64 -34.66
N VAL A 329 -0.48 42.88 -35.10
CA VAL A 329 -1.32 43.45 -36.18
C VAL A 329 -0.43 43.75 -37.37
N ASN A 330 -0.65 43.06 -38.49
CA ASN A 330 0.18 43.17 -39.71
C ASN A 330 1.69 43.01 -39.44
N GLY A 331 2.04 42.10 -38.51
CA GLY A 331 3.43 41.83 -38.12
C GLY A 331 4.05 42.83 -37.13
N LEU A 332 3.28 43.81 -36.63
CA LEU A 332 3.73 44.75 -35.60
C LEU A 332 3.11 44.39 -34.25
N TRP A 333 3.94 44.37 -33.20
CA TRP A 333 3.51 44.11 -31.83
C TRP A 333 2.81 45.35 -31.25
N VAL A 334 1.57 45.18 -30.80
CA VAL A 334 0.72 46.24 -30.27
C VAL A 334 0.20 45.80 -28.90
N VAL A 335 0.27 46.70 -27.92
CA VAL A 335 -0.40 46.51 -26.62
C VAL A 335 -1.90 46.68 -26.82
N ASP A 336 -2.70 45.98 -26.05
CA ASP A 336 -4.15 46.14 -26.07
C ASP A 336 -4.51 47.62 -25.77
N PRO A 337 -5.09 48.35 -26.75
CA PRO A 337 -5.39 49.77 -26.61
C PRO A 337 -6.52 50.03 -25.61
N ASP A 338 -7.37 49.03 -25.35
CA ASP A 338 -8.53 49.13 -24.47
C ASP A 338 -8.23 48.65 -23.04
N ASN A 339 -6.98 48.24 -22.78
CA ASN A 339 -6.53 47.77 -21.48
C ASN A 339 -5.49 48.70 -20.84
N ASP A 340 -5.89 49.36 -19.76
CA ASP A 340 -5.03 50.26 -18.99
C ASP A 340 -3.96 49.53 -18.16
N LYS A 341 -4.07 48.21 -17.97
CA LYS A 341 -3.10 47.42 -17.20
C LYS A 341 -1.95 46.95 -18.08
N ILE A 342 -0.76 47.45 -17.77
CA ILE A 342 0.48 47.09 -18.48
C ILE A 342 1.60 46.68 -17.50
N ALA A 343 2.50 45.82 -17.97
CA ALA A 343 3.73 45.41 -17.27
C ALA A 343 4.96 45.66 -18.14
N ASP A 344 6.08 46.06 -17.52
CA ASP A 344 7.35 46.21 -18.22
C ASP A 344 7.93 44.84 -18.59
N ASN A 345 8.28 44.66 -19.85
CA ASN A 345 8.86 43.42 -20.33
C ASN A 345 10.41 43.46 -20.29
N PRO A 346 11.07 42.29 -20.17
CA PRO A 346 12.53 42.20 -20.05
C PRO A 346 13.33 42.74 -21.25
N LEU A 347 12.68 43.01 -22.38
CA LEU A 347 13.30 43.48 -23.63
C LEU A 347 13.17 45.00 -23.82
N GLY A 348 12.67 45.73 -22.82
CA GLY A 348 12.60 47.20 -22.83
C GLY A 348 11.34 47.80 -23.45
N GLY A 349 10.23 47.05 -23.52
CA GLY A 349 8.90 47.55 -23.87
C GLY A 349 7.84 47.16 -22.83
N THR A 350 6.56 47.40 -23.10
CA THR A 350 5.45 47.07 -22.18
C THR A 350 4.52 46.02 -22.77
N ASN A 351 3.94 45.13 -21.95
CA ASN A 351 2.92 44.14 -22.29
C ASN A 351 1.58 44.49 -21.63
N SER A 352 0.45 44.05 -22.18
CA SER A 352 -0.86 44.18 -21.54
C SER A 352 -1.06 43.04 -20.54
N VAL A 353 -1.77 43.31 -19.44
CA VAL A 353 -1.99 42.33 -18.35
C VAL A 353 -3.49 42.11 -18.14
N ILE A 354 -3.90 40.86 -18.05
CA ILE A 354 -5.27 40.49 -17.68
C ILE A 354 -5.26 39.64 -16.40
N ASP A 355 -6.13 39.99 -15.46
CA ASP A 355 -6.37 39.21 -14.24
C ASP A 355 -7.68 38.43 -14.40
N VAL A 356 -7.60 37.10 -14.31
CA VAL A 356 -8.71 36.17 -14.52
C VAL A 356 -9.31 35.72 -13.20
#